data_AF-A0AAW2TGV7-F1
#
_entry.id   AF-A0AAW2TGV7-F1
#
_cell.length_a   1.000
_cell.length_b   1.000
_cell.length_c   1.000
_cell.angle_alpha   90.00
_cell.angle_beta   90.00
_cell.angle_gamma   90.00
#
_symmetry.space_group_name_H-M   'P 1'
#
loop_
_entity.id
_entity.type
_entity.pdbx_description
1 polymer ?
#
loop_
_entity_poly.entity_id
_entity_poly.type
_entity_poly.pdbx_seq_one_letter_code
_entity_poly.pdbx_strand_id
1 'polypeptide(L)'
;MIFRSFSLYRPKFCQPISQIPLLSSILFARLNFSLHFHRIAPSKPHQKPSHDNGNGDYPDLLSYKDWLSPPEAIRIFQNLKDPNLTLQLFAQLSSRKDYNPNESLYATLINKLALSRNFDGIETLMQRIKVERKCRLSDGFFRNVI
;
A
#
# COMPACT_ATOMS: atom_id res chain seq x y z
N MET A 1 36.70 -54.20 -0.52
CA MET A 1 36.90 -52.77 -0.19
C MET A 1 37.20 -52.05 -1.51
N ILE A 2 36.21 -51.68 -2.32
CA ILE A 2 35.53 -50.36 -2.34
C ILE A 2 36.47 -49.20 -2.03
N PHE A 3 36.81 -48.39 -3.05
CA PHE A 3 36.68 -46.94 -2.99
C PHE A 3 36.36 -46.38 -4.38
N ARG A 4 35.32 -45.56 -4.39
CA ARG A 4 34.64 -44.97 -5.55
C ARG A 4 35.35 -43.71 -6.01
N SER A 5 35.29 -43.49 -7.32
CA SER A 5 35.63 -42.24 -8.00
C SER A 5 34.77 -41.07 -7.52
N PHE A 6 35.38 -39.89 -7.39
CA PHE A 6 34.67 -38.62 -7.52
C PHE A 6 35.50 -37.69 -8.42
N SER A 7 35.01 -37.53 -9.64
CA SER A 7 35.49 -36.57 -10.63
C SER A 7 35.05 -35.17 -10.18
N LEU A 8 36.00 -34.31 -9.82
CA LEU A 8 35.73 -32.92 -9.47
C LEU A 8 35.50 -32.09 -10.74
N TYR A 9 34.25 -31.71 -10.96
CA TYR A 9 33.83 -30.74 -11.96
C TYR A 9 34.23 -29.32 -11.52
N ARG A 10 35.12 -28.66 -12.28
CA ARG A 10 35.45 -27.24 -12.11
C ARG A 10 34.60 -26.38 -13.05
N PRO A 11 33.71 -25.51 -12.55
CA PRO A 11 33.17 -24.43 -13.37
C PRO A 11 34.20 -23.29 -13.48
N LYS A 12 34.44 -22.84 -14.72
CA LYS A 12 35.27 -21.68 -15.05
C LYS A 12 34.47 -20.41 -14.74
N PHE A 13 34.91 -19.63 -13.76
CA PHE A 13 34.44 -18.27 -13.50
C PHE A 13 35.35 -17.27 -14.23
N CYS A 14 34.82 -16.58 -15.24
CA CYS A 14 35.48 -15.44 -15.88
C CYS A 14 34.81 -14.13 -15.40
N GLN A 15 35.54 -13.47 -14.49
CA GLN A 15 35.72 -12.04 -14.19
C GLN A 15 34.63 -10.95 -14.34
N PRO A 16 34.73 -9.89 -13.50
CA PRO A 16 33.77 -8.79 -13.38
C PRO A 16 34.09 -7.64 -14.34
N ILE A 17 33.06 -6.94 -14.84
CA ILE A 17 33.24 -5.63 -15.46
C ILE A 17 32.44 -4.60 -14.69
N SER A 18 33.23 -3.63 -14.25
CA SER A 18 32.94 -2.42 -13.51
C SER A 18 32.09 -1.41 -14.29
N GLN A 19 31.37 -0.59 -13.52
CA GLN A 19 31.03 0.81 -13.79
C GLN A 19 29.94 1.10 -14.84
N ILE A 20 28.75 1.43 -14.33
CA ILE A 20 27.77 2.27 -15.03
C ILE A 20 27.57 3.54 -14.16
N PRO A 21 27.62 4.75 -14.75
CA PRO A 21 27.90 5.98 -14.03
C PRO A 21 26.68 6.59 -13.31
N LEU A 22 26.98 7.19 -12.16
CA LEU A 22 26.12 8.05 -11.35
C LEU A 22 26.07 9.48 -11.92
N LEU A 23 24.93 9.90 -12.48
CA LEU A 23 24.50 11.29 -12.68
C LEU A 23 22.96 11.24 -12.80
N SER A 24 22.11 12.09 -12.23
CA SER A 24 22.27 13.32 -11.48
C SER A 24 20.91 13.65 -10.82
N SER A 25 20.96 13.98 -9.53
CA SER A 25 20.29 15.13 -8.90
C SER A 25 18.82 15.43 -9.25
N ILE A 26 17.89 14.82 -8.51
CA ILE A 26 16.57 15.45 -8.28
C ILE A 26 16.59 16.05 -6.88
N LEU A 27 16.57 17.38 -6.86
CA LEU A 27 16.56 18.24 -5.69
C LEU A 27 15.32 17.97 -4.82
N PHE A 28 15.48 17.20 -3.74
CA PHE A 28 14.55 17.30 -2.62
C PHE A 28 14.95 18.51 -1.79
N ALA A 29 14.24 19.61 -2.01
CA ALA A 29 14.35 20.80 -1.20
C ALA A 29 14.15 20.43 0.28
N ARG A 30 15.15 20.83 1.08
CA ARG A 30 15.20 20.71 2.54
C ARG A 30 14.00 21.45 3.14
N LEU A 31 13.11 20.75 3.84
CA LEU A 31 12.10 21.39 4.69
C LEU A 31 12.44 21.07 6.16
N ASN A 32 12.95 22.09 6.85
CA ASN A 32 13.09 22.09 8.30
C ASN A 32 11.69 22.13 8.91
N PHE A 33 11.28 21.04 9.58
CA PHE A 33 10.10 21.08 10.44
C PHE A 33 10.54 21.01 11.90
N SER A 34 10.51 22.19 12.54
CA SER A 34 10.53 22.30 14.00
C SER A 34 9.19 21.80 14.52
N LEU A 35 9.16 20.59 15.08
CA LEU A 35 7.98 20.01 15.70
C LEU A 35 7.75 20.65 17.08
N HIS A 36 6.94 21.72 17.11
CA HIS A 36 6.38 22.22 18.36
C HIS A 36 5.09 21.44 18.66
N PHE A 37 5.20 20.42 19.52
CA PHE A 37 4.03 19.68 20.00
C PHE A 37 3.21 20.58 20.92
N HIS A 38 2.09 21.11 20.42
CA HIS A 38 1.07 21.69 21.29
C HIS A 38 0.11 20.59 21.76
N ARG A 39 0.09 20.46 23.09
CA ARG A 39 -0.82 19.72 23.97
C ARG A 39 -2.23 19.54 23.40
N ILE A 40 -2.66 18.29 23.23
CA ILE A 40 -3.99 17.91 22.74
C ILE A 40 -5.02 18.14 23.86
N ALA A 41 -5.91 19.11 23.64
CA ALA A 41 -7.17 19.24 24.37
C ALA A 41 -8.25 18.35 23.69
N PRO A 42 -9.22 17.79 24.44
CA PRO A 42 -10.26 16.96 23.85
C PRO A 42 -11.24 17.82 23.02
N SER A 43 -11.24 17.64 21.70
CA SER A 43 -12.21 18.26 20.79
C SER A 43 -13.45 17.38 20.60
N LYS A 44 -14.61 18.05 20.50
CA LYS A 44 -15.97 17.51 20.36
C LYS A 44 -16.13 16.60 19.12
N PRO A 45 -17.09 15.64 19.14
CA PRO A 45 -17.37 14.80 17.98
C PRO A 45 -17.87 15.63 16.81
N HIS A 46 -17.13 15.58 15.69
CA HIS A 46 -17.51 16.24 14.45
C HIS A 46 -18.67 15.47 13.80
N GLN A 47 -19.81 16.13 13.62
CA GLN A 47 -20.93 15.61 12.84
C GLN A 47 -20.48 15.44 11.38
N LYS A 48 -20.83 14.29 10.78
CA LYS A 48 -20.64 13.97 9.35
C LYS A 48 -21.51 14.90 8.51
N PRO A 49 -21.01 15.44 7.38
CA PRO A 49 -21.89 15.97 6.34
C PRO A 49 -22.60 14.80 5.65
N SER A 50 -23.91 14.73 5.82
CA SER A 50 -24.80 13.86 5.05
C SER A 50 -24.96 14.48 3.67
N HIS A 51 -24.34 13.90 2.65
CA HIS A 51 -24.66 14.22 1.26
C HIS A 51 -25.34 13.00 0.65
N ASP A 52 -26.66 13.01 0.68
CA ASP A 52 -27.51 12.11 -0.08
C ASP A 52 -27.51 12.62 -1.53
N ASN A 53 -26.73 11.96 -2.38
CA ASN A 53 -26.86 12.12 -3.81
C ASN A 53 -26.96 10.72 -4.40
N GLY A 54 -28.19 10.38 -4.81
CA GLY A 54 -28.58 9.06 -5.27
C GLY A 54 -27.74 8.60 -6.47
N ASN A 55 -26.76 7.74 -6.19
CA ASN A 55 -26.34 6.64 -7.05
C ASN A 55 -25.31 5.78 -6.30
N GLY A 56 -25.82 4.73 -5.64
CA GLY A 56 -25.02 3.67 -5.02
C GLY A 56 -24.53 4.00 -3.60
N ASP A 57 -24.83 3.10 -2.65
CA ASP A 57 -24.44 3.13 -1.23
C ASP A 57 -22.91 3.01 -1.01
N TYR A 58 -22.07 3.82 -1.66
CA TYR A 58 -20.63 3.78 -1.47
C TYR A 58 -20.06 5.14 -1.02
N PRO A 59 -19.07 5.12 -0.10
CA PRO A 59 -18.49 6.34 0.41
C PRO A 59 -17.69 7.06 -0.68
N ASP A 60 -18.04 8.30 -1.00
CA ASP A 60 -17.20 9.12 -1.88
C ASP A 60 -16.01 9.69 -1.10
N LEU A 61 -14.84 9.09 -1.28
CA LEU A 61 -13.60 9.53 -0.63
C LEU A 61 -13.11 10.91 -1.10
N LEU A 62 -13.61 11.42 -2.22
CA LEU A 62 -13.26 12.74 -2.73
C LEU A 62 -14.05 13.86 -2.01
N SER A 63 -15.21 13.52 -1.42
CA SER A 63 -16.01 14.46 -0.62
C SER A 63 -15.38 14.82 0.74
N TYR A 64 -14.39 14.04 1.21
CA TYR A 64 -13.65 14.33 2.43
C TYR A 64 -12.74 15.55 2.23
N LYS A 65 -13.22 16.71 2.72
CA LYS A 65 -12.55 18.02 2.68
C LYS A 65 -11.22 18.06 3.45
N ASP A 66 -11.09 17.25 4.49
CA ASP A 66 -9.90 17.21 5.35
C ASP A 66 -8.95 16.08 4.97
N TRP A 67 -7.73 16.12 5.53
CA TRP A 67 -6.77 15.02 5.39
C TRP A 67 -7.36 13.72 5.93
N LEU A 68 -7.28 12.67 5.12
CA LEU A 68 -7.76 11.35 5.48
C LEU A 68 -6.64 10.56 6.14
N SER A 69 -6.68 10.51 7.47
CA SER A 69 -5.68 9.75 8.22
C SER A 69 -5.68 8.26 7.84
N PRO A 70 -4.53 7.56 7.91
CA PRO A 70 -4.46 6.13 7.56
C PRO A 70 -5.45 5.24 8.35
N PRO A 71 -5.66 5.42 9.67
CA PRO A 71 -6.65 4.64 10.41
C PRO A 71 -8.08 4.88 9.91
N GLU A 72 -8.40 6.12 9.52
CA GLU A 72 -9.72 6.46 8.99
C GLU A 72 -9.95 5.82 7.62
N ALA A 73 -8.95 5.87 6.74
CA ALA A 73 -9.02 5.17 5.45
C ALA A 73 -9.29 3.67 5.65
N ILE A 74 -8.54 3.01 6.54
CA ILE A 74 -8.74 1.59 6.87
C ILE A 74 -10.17 1.34 7.36
N ARG A 75 -10.68 2.18 8.27
CA ARG A 75 -12.05 2.06 8.81
C ARG A 75 -13.11 2.18 7.72
N ILE A 76 -12.90 3.02 6.71
CA ILE A 76 -13.82 3.14 5.57
C ILE A 76 -13.88 1.82 4.79
N PHE A 77 -12.74 1.20 4.48
CA PHE A 77 -12.72 -0.09 3.78
C PHE A 77 -13.29 -1.23 4.62
N GLN A 78 -13.00 -1.27 5.93
CA GLN A 78 -13.57 -2.27 6.84
C GLN A 78 -15.10 -2.24 6.85
N ASN A 79 -15.68 -1.04 6.85
CA ASN A 79 -17.13 -0.84 6.86
C ASN A 79 -17.76 -0.79 5.45
N LEU A 80 -16.98 -1.04 4.39
CA LEU A 80 -17.49 -1.09 3.04
C LEU A 80 -18.49 -2.25 2.91
N LYS A 81 -19.74 -1.91 2.54
CA LYS A 81 -20.86 -2.85 2.39
C LYS A 81 -20.66 -3.79 1.20
N ASP A 82 -20.35 -3.21 0.03
CA ASP A 82 -20.10 -3.98 -1.18
C ASP A 82 -18.58 -4.18 -1.38
N PRO A 83 -18.05 -5.39 -1.18
CA PRO A 83 -16.65 -5.69 -1.40
C PRO A 83 -16.19 -5.51 -2.86
N ASN A 84 -17.07 -5.53 -3.86
CA ASN A 84 -16.68 -5.35 -5.26
C ASN A 84 -16.22 -3.92 -5.58
N LEU A 85 -16.68 -2.94 -4.81
CA LEU A 85 -16.31 -1.53 -4.97
C LEU A 85 -14.92 -1.21 -4.41
N THR A 86 -14.25 -2.19 -3.80
CA THR A 86 -12.96 -1.99 -3.12
C THR A 86 -11.91 -1.37 -4.03
N LEU A 87 -11.75 -1.84 -5.28
CA LEU A 87 -10.74 -1.30 -6.20
C LEU A 87 -11.07 0.10 -6.68
N GLN A 88 -12.34 0.37 -6.97
CA GLN A 88 -12.79 1.70 -7.41
C GLN A 88 -12.53 2.73 -6.30
N LEU A 89 -12.93 2.39 -5.07
CA LEU A 89 -12.72 3.23 -3.91
C LEU A 89 -11.23 3.41 -3.60
N PHE A 90 -10.44 2.34 -3.75
CA PHE A 90 -8.98 2.42 -3.62
C PHE A 90 -8.34 3.33 -4.68
N ALA A 91 -8.84 3.32 -5.93
CA ALA A 91 -8.39 4.25 -6.95
C ALA A 91 -8.62 5.70 -6.53
N GLN A 92 -9.81 6.03 -5.98
CA GLN A 92 -10.10 7.36 -5.44
C GLN A 92 -9.18 7.73 -4.26
N LEU A 93 -8.93 6.79 -3.34
CA LEU A 93 -7.98 7.03 -2.24
C LEU A 93 -6.59 7.38 -2.79
N SER A 94 -6.13 6.60 -3.76
CA SER A 94 -4.77 6.68 -4.30
C SER A 94 -4.51 7.96 -5.10
N SER A 95 -5.55 8.60 -5.63
CA SER A 95 -5.44 9.88 -6.33
C SER A 95 -5.33 11.08 -5.39
N ARG A 96 -5.59 10.90 -4.08
CA ARG A 96 -5.48 11.99 -3.12
C ARG A 96 -4.02 12.34 -2.83
N LYS A 97 -3.76 13.62 -2.53
CA LYS A 97 -2.41 14.15 -2.25
C LYS A 97 -1.80 13.62 -0.96
N ASP A 98 -2.65 13.34 0.04
CA ASP A 98 -2.31 12.82 1.36
C ASP A 98 -2.21 11.28 1.41
N TYR A 99 -2.25 10.62 0.25
CA TYR A 99 -2.18 9.18 0.16
C TYR A 99 -0.82 8.63 0.64
N ASN A 100 -0.86 7.97 1.80
CA ASN A 100 0.27 7.27 2.40
C ASN A 100 -0.14 5.86 2.85
N PRO A 101 -0.05 4.85 1.98
CA PRO A 101 -0.52 3.50 2.29
C PRO A 101 0.37 2.81 3.33
N ASN A 102 -0.24 1.94 4.13
CA ASN A 102 0.44 1.08 5.09
C ASN A 102 0.05 -0.40 4.87
N GLU A 103 0.78 -1.30 5.52
CA GLU A 103 0.55 -2.75 5.41
C GLU A 103 -0.88 -3.15 5.81
N SER A 104 -1.41 -2.55 6.88
CA SER A 104 -2.77 -2.80 7.37
C SER A 104 -3.86 -2.41 6.38
N LEU A 105 -3.66 -1.32 5.63
CA LEU A 105 -4.55 -0.91 4.55
C LEU A 105 -4.59 -1.97 3.45
N TYR A 106 -3.42 -2.39 2.95
CA TYR A 106 -3.37 -3.42 1.92
C TYR A 106 -3.97 -4.76 2.38
N ALA A 107 -3.73 -5.15 3.63
CA ALA A 107 -4.35 -6.37 4.18
C ALA A 107 -5.88 -6.26 4.21
N THR A 108 -6.41 -5.08 4.58
CA THR A 108 -7.85 -4.82 4.57
C THR A 108 -8.44 -4.90 3.17
N LEU A 109 -7.75 -4.34 2.16
CA LEU A 109 -8.19 -4.40 0.77
C LEU A 109 -8.21 -5.82 0.23
N ILE A 110 -7.14 -6.59 0.46
CA ILE A 110 -7.05 -8.00 0.05
C ILE A 110 -8.18 -8.81 0.70
N ASN A 111 -8.42 -8.63 2.00
CA ASN A 111 -9.50 -9.32 2.69
C ASN A 111 -10.87 -9.00 2.09
N LYS A 112 -11.14 -7.74 1.74
CA LYS A 112 -12.41 -7.36 1.09
C LYS A 112 -12.57 -7.97 -0.29
N LEU A 113 -11.51 -7.98 -1.10
CA LEU A 113 -11.53 -8.61 -2.42
C LEU A 113 -11.65 -10.14 -2.34
N ALA A 114 -11.04 -10.76 -1.33
CA ALA A 114 -11.19 -12.19 -1.09
C ALA A 114 -12.62 -12.57 -0.71
N LEU A 115 -13.31 -11.73 0.08
CA LEU A 115 -14.73 -11.93 0.43
C LEU A 115 -15.65 -11.90 -0.81
N SER A 116 -15.36 -11.07 -1.81
CA SER A 116 -16.07 -11.07 -3.09
C SER A 116 -15.56 -12.12 -4.09
N ARG A 117 -14.55 -12.93 -3.73
CA ARG A 117 -13.86 -13.85 -4.64
C ARG A 117 -13.27 -13.15 -5.87
N ASN A 118 -12.90 -11.88 -5.74
CA ASN A 118 -12.31 -11.08 -6.81
C ASN A 118 -10.78 -11.26 -6.83
N PHE A 119 -10.33 -12.41 -7.32
CA PHE A 119 -8.91 -12.76 -7.40
C PHE A 119 -8.13 -11.90 -8.41
N ASP A 120 -8.76 -11.55 -9.53
CA ASP A 120 -8.18 -10.63 -10.53
C ASP A 120 -7.88 -9.26 -9.90
N GLY A 121 -8.76 -8.81 -9.00
CA GLY A 121 -8.57 -7.59 -8.23
C GLY A 121 -7.41 -7.68 -7.25
N ILE A 122 -7.23 -8.82 -6.60
CA ILE A 122 -6.08 -9.06 -5.71
C ILE A 122 -4.78 -9.03 -6.52
N GLU A 123 -4.74 -9.70 -7.68
CA GLU A 123 -3.57 -9.67 -8.56
C GLU A 123 -3.25 -8.24 -9.01
N THR A 124 -4.26 -7.50 -9.46
CA THR A 124 -4.12 -6.08 -9.85
C THR A 124 -3.56 -5.23 -8.71
N LEU A 125 -4.08 -5.42 -7.49
CA LEU A 125 -3.59 -4.72 -6.30
C LEU A 125 -2.13 -5.07 -6.00
N MET A 126 -1.74 -6.34 -6.07
CA MET A 126 -0.37 -6.79 -5.81
C MET A 126 0.62 -6.25 -6.84
N GLN A 127 0.27 -6.24 -8.13
CA GLN A 127 1.09 -5.61 -9.16
C GLN A 127 1.28 -4.12 -8.89
N ARG A 128 0.20 -3.44 -8.49
CA ARG A 128 0.25 -2.02 -8.15
C ARG A 128 1.14 -1.73 -6.95
N ILE A 129 1.07 -2.53 -5.88
CA ILE A 129 1.96 -2.42 -4.72
C ILE A 129 3.43 -2.55 -5.14
N LYS A 130 3.73 -3.54 -5.99
CA LYS A 130 5.09 -3.81 -6.48
C LYS A 130 5.68 -2.64 -7.28
N VAL A 131 4.84 -1.95 -8.07
CA VAL A 131 5.24 -0.80 -8.88
C VAL A 131 5.37 0.47 -8.03
N GLU A 132 4.39 0.77 -7.18
CA GLU A 132 4.36 2.01 -6.41
C GLU A 132 5.42 2.07 -5.30
N ARG A 133 5.74 0.93 -4.67
CA ARG A 133 6.74 0.80 -3.59
C ARG A 133 6.60 1.85 -2.47
N LYS A 134 5.37 2.32 -2.20
CA LYS A 134 5.07 3.33 -1.17
C LYS A 134 5.06 2.78 0.25
N CYS A 135 4.99 1.45 0.42
CA CYS A 135 4.98 0.79 1.71
C CYS A 135 5.92 -0.43 1.68
N ARG A 136 6.66 -0.66 2.78
CA ARG A 136 7.39 -1.92 3.01
C ARG A 136 6.42 -2.93 3.60
N LEU A 137 6.27 -4.07 2.93
CA LEU A 137 5.47 -5.19 3.42
C LEU A 137 6.37 -6.16 4.19
N SER A 138 5.89 -6.62 5.34
CA SER A 138 6.56 -7.64 6.14
C SER A 138 6.42 -9.04 5.52
N ASP A 139 7.29 -9.98 5.86
CA ASP A 139 7.10 -11.39 5.49
C ASP A 139 5.81 -11.98 6.08
N GLY A 140 5.36 -11.44 7.22
CA GLY A 140 4.08 -11.81 7.84
C GLY A 140 2.88 -11.45 6.99
N PHE A 141 2.94 -10.33 6.27
CA PHE A 141 1.92 -9.94 5.31
C PHE A 141 1.72 -11.04 4.25
N PHE A 142 2.80 -11.46 3.61
CA PHE A 142 2.72 -12.42 2.50
C PHE A 142 2.22 -13.80 2.94
N ARG A 143 2.55 -14.24 4.16
CA ARG A 143 2.05 -15.50 4.71
C ARG A 143 0.54 -15.54 4.90
N ASN A 144 -0.10 -14.38 5.05
CA ASN A 144 -1.55 -14.28 5.25
C ASN A 144 -2.33 -14.18 3.93
N VAL A 145 -1.63 -14.03 2.79
CA VAL A 145 -2.22 -13.80 1.46
C VAL A 145 -2.18 -15.07 0.58
N ILE A 146 -1.46 -16.11 1.00
CA ILE A 146 -1.24 -17.37 0.27
C ILE A 146 -2.01 -18.51 0.93
#